data_AF-A0A444WBR5-F1
#
_entry.id   AF-A0A444WBR5-F1
#
_cell.length_a   1.000
_cell.length_b   1.000
_cell.length_c   1.000
_cell.angle_alpha   90.00
_cell.angle_beta   90.00
_cell.angle_gamma   90.00
#
_symmetry.space_group_name_H-M   'P 1'
#
loop_
_entity.id
_entity.type
_entity.pdbx_description
1 polymer ?
#
loop_
_entity_poly.entity_id
_entity_poly.type
_entity_poly.pdbx_seq_one_letter_code
_entity_poly.pdbx_strand_id
1 'polypeptide(L)'
;MNTDTINKSIQPQKDLLLTHSLYGKVKTIDDLKCFLEGHVYAVWDFMSLLKALQSKLTCTTTPWLPVGNPDIRYLINEIVLAEETDISAEGKRLSHYEMYVDAMKDCGANTTDVKAFLEDVVATQNIFVSIKQSHLHDKIKDFLNFTFMTIDQGQPHQIAAAFTFGREDLIPSMFTEILKNFQKNFPETNLDKLIYYFERHIELDADEHGPMAMQMINELCGDDEQKWREVEETSKQALEKRIGLWNAIEENILHHDMASI
;
A
#
# COMPACT_ATOMS: atom_id res chain seq x y z
N MET A 1 -23.06 10.99 7.90
CA MET A 1 -22.36 10.42 6.71
C MET A 1 -21.94 8.99 7.07
N ASN A 2 -21.69 8.11 6.11
CA ASN A 2 -21.27 6.72 6.38
C ASN A 2 -20.26 6.24 5.32
N THR A 3 -19.69 5.06 5.52
CA THR A 3 -18.71 4.45 4.60
C THR A 3 -19.25 4.30 3.17
N ASP A 4 -20.53 3.99 2.97
CA ASP A 4 -21.14 3.92 1.63
C ASP A 4 -21.12 5.27 0.90
N THR A 5 -21.33 6.36 1.63
CA THR A 5 -21.28 7.72 1.08
C THR A 5 -19.85 8.07 0.66
N ILE A 6 -18.87 7.72 1.50
CA ILE A 6 -17.44 7.89 1.17
C ILE A 6 -17.08 7.07 -0.07
N ASN A 7 -17.47 5.79 -0.12
CA ASN A 7 -17.21 4.92 -1.26
C ASN A 7 -17.74 5.49 -2.57
N LYS A 8 -18.97 6.02 -2.57
CA LYS A 8 -19.54 6.69 -3.74
C LYS A 8 -18.75 7.93 -4.15
N SER A 9 -18.24 8.71 -3.20
CA SER A 9 -17.54 9.96 -3.52
C SER A 9 -16.10 9.77 -4.01
N ILE A 10 -15.49 8.62 -3.73
CA ILE A 10 -14.15 8.23 -4.20
C ILE A 10 -14.16 7.25 -5.38
N GLN A 11 -15.34 6.80 -5.81
CA GLN A 11 -15.48 5.87 -6.93
C GLN A 11 -14.76 6.33 -8.20
N PRO A 12 -14.79 7.62 -8.61
CA PRO A 12 -14.07 8.05 -9.80
C PRO A 12 -12.57 7.77 -9.76
N GLN A 13 -11.92 7.99 -8.60
CA GLN A 13 -10.50 7.69 -8.43
C GLN A 13 -10.23 6.19 -8.43
N LYS A 14 -11.11 5.39 -7.83
CA LYS A 14 -11.01 3.92 -7.87
C LYS A 14 -11.10 3.40 -9.30
N ASP A 15 -12.07 3.87 -10.08
CA ASP A 15 -12.25 3.47 -11.47
C ASP A 15 -11.01 3.81 -12.33
N LEU A 16 -10.41 4.99 -12.11
CA LEU A 16 -9.15 5.37 -12.77
C LEU A 16 -7.99 4.42 -12.44
N LEU A 17 -7.88 3.99 -11.17
CA LEU A 17 -6.84 3.03 -10.77
C LEU A 17 -7.09 1.64 -11.33
N LEU A 18 -8.33 1.17 -11.36
CA LEU A 18 -8.69 -0.15 -11.90
C LEU A 18 -8.54 -0.22 -13.44
N THR A 19 -8.67 0.91 -14.12
CA THR A 19 -8.55 1.00 -15.60
C THR A 19 -7.27 1.70 -16.07
N HIS A 20 -6.29 1.87 -15.19
CA HIS A 20 -5.08 2.63 -15.48
C HIS A 20 -4.32 2.03 -16.67
N SER A 21 -3.79 2.89 -17.54
CA SER A 21 -3.00 2.52 -18.72
C SER A 21 -1.75 1.70 -18.40
N LEU A 22 -1.18 1.84 -17.19
CA LEU A 22 0.03 1.16 -16.73
C LEU A 22 -0.05 -0.35 -16.94
N TYR A 23 -1.20 -0.96 -16.64
CA TYR A 23 -1.36 -2.42 -16.77
C TYR A 23 -1.16 -2.90 -18.21
N GLY A 24 -1.57 -2.10 -19.20
CA GLY A 24 -1.36 -2.39 -20.62
C GLY A 24 0.05 -2.06 -21.13
N LYS A 25 0.90 -1.42 -20.31
CA LYS A 25 2.29 -1.08 -20.65
C LYS A 25 3.29 -2.13 -20.19
N VAL A 26 3.00 -2.87 -19.11
CA VAL A 26 3.89 -3.93 -18.63
C VAL A 26 3.82 -5.15 -19.56
N LYS A 27 4.69 -5.20 -20.58
CA LYS A 27 4.66 -6.21 -21.65
C LYS A 27 5.90 -7.09 -21.68
N THR A 28 7.03 -6.57 -21.20
CA THR A 28 8.31 -7.26 -21.14
C THR A 28 8.74 -7.49 -19.70
N ILE A 29 9.70 -8.39 -19.50
CA ILE A 29 10.26 -8.65 -18.17
C ILE A 29 10.95 -7.40 -17.62
N ASP A 30 11.54 -6.56 -18.47
CA ASP A 30 12.17 -5.32 -18.01
C ASP A 30 11.11 -4.28 -17.59
N ASP A 31 9.96 -4.23 -18.26
CA ASP A 31 8.82 -3.41 -17.82
C ASP A 31 8.29 -3.90 -16.46
N LEU A 32 8.24 -5.22 -16.27
CA LEU A 32 7.83 -5.82 -14.99
C LEU A 32 8.81 -5.44 -13.88
N LYS A 33 10.12 -5.54 -14.12
CA LYS A 33 11.13 -5.10 -13.15
C LYS A 33 10.92 -3.64 -12.78
N CYS A 34 10.76 -2.77 -13.77
CA CYS A 34 10.50 -1.34 -13.54
C CYS A 34 9.21 -1.10 -12.73
N PHE A 35 8.15 -1.87 -13.03
CA PHE A 35 6.92 -1.85 -12.24
C PHE A 35 7.17 -2.19 -10.77
N LEU A 36 7.87 -3.29 -10.50
CA LEU A 36 8.15 -3.74 -9.14
C LEU A 36 9.05 -2.77 -8.37
N GLU A 37 10.07 -2.22 -9.05
CA GLU A 37 11.02 -1.23 -8.50
C GLU A 37 10.34 0.07 -8.07
N GLY A 38 9.27 0.49 -8.74
CA GLY A 38 8.47 1.63 -8.32
C GLY A 38 7.37 1.28 -7.30
N HIS A 39 6.75 0.11 -7.44
CA HIS A 39 5.64 -0.31 -6.57
C HIS A 39 6.09 -0.70 -5.16
N VAL A 40 7.34 -1.16 -4.98
CA VAL A 40 7.89 -1.56 -3.67
C VAL A 40 7.77 -0.48 -2.59
N TYR A 41 7.78 0.81 -2.96
CA TYR A 41 7.61 1.91 -2.01
C TYR A 41 6.20 1.97 -1.42
N ALA A 42 5.17 1.57 -2.16
CA ALA A 42 3.80 1.44 -1.65
C ALA A 42 3.58 0.16 -0.83
N VAL A 43 4.38 -0.88 -1.09
CA VAL A 43 4.38 -2.08 -0.23
C VAL A 43 5.00 -1.74 1.12
N TRP A 44 6.08 -0.96 1.12
CA TRP A 44 6.76 -0.56 2.35
C TRP A 44 5.99 0.49 3.16
N ASP A 45 5.42 1.54 2.54
CA ASP A 45 4.74 2.61 3.27
C ASP A 45 3.45 2.13 3.96
N PHE A 46 2.80 1.10 3.42
CA PHE A 46 1.61 0.47 3.99
C PHE A 46 1.84 0.04 5.44
N MET A 47 2.97 -0.61 5.71
CA MET A 47 3.35 -1.02 7.07
C MET A 47 3.46 0.17 8.02
N SER A 48 3.84 1.35 7.53
CA SER A 48 3.93 2.55 8.37
C SER A 48 2.55 3.07 8.78
N LEU A 49 1.55 3.03 7.88
CA LEU A 49 0.15 3.35 8.21
C LEU A 49 -0.39 2.35 9.24
N LEU A 50 -0.17 1.05 9.01
CA LEU A 50 -0.61 0.00 9.92
C LEU A 50 0.00 0.17 11.32
N LYS A 51 1.31 0.45 11.40
CA LYS A 51 1.99 0.68 12.69
C LYS A 51 1.51 1.94 13.39
N ALA A 52 1.19 3.00 12.65
CA ALA A 52 0.59 4.20 13.22
C ALA A 52 -0.80 3.91 13.81
N LEU A 53 -1.62 3.11 13.12
CA LEU A 53 -2.91 2.65 13.66
C LEU A 53 -2.73 1.74 14.88
N GLN A 54 -1.80 0.78 14.84
CA GLN A 54 -1.49 -0.08 15.98
C GLN A 54 -1.10 0.74 17.20
N SER A 55 -0.22 1.73 17.04
CA SER A 55 0.20 2.59 18.15
C SER A 55 -0.93 3.47 18.71
N LYS A 56 -1.93 3.83 17.90
CA LYS A 56 -3.03 4.74 18.32
C LYS A 56 -4.27 3.99 18.83
N LEU A 57 -4.53 2.79 18.30
CA LEU A 57 -5.77 2.04 18.52
C LEU A 57 -5.56 0.80 19.39
N THR A 58 -4.33 0.42 19.67
CA THR A 58 -3.99 -0.68 20.58
C THR A 58 -2.96 -0.22 21.63
N CYS A 59 -2.44 -1.15 22.43
CA CYS A 59 -1.37 -0.89 23.38
C CYS A 59 -0.08 -1.55 22.90
N THR A 60 0.92 -0.73 22.58
CA THR A 60 2.24 -1.17 22.10
C THR A 60 3.36 -0.83 23.09
N THR A 61 3.01 -0.33 24.29
CA THR A 61 3.96 0.17 25.29
C THR A 61 3.75 -0.49 26.66
N THR A 62 4.70 -0.27 27.58
CA THR A 62 4.64 -0.77 28.96
C THR A 62 4.50 0.38 29.96
N PRO A 63 3.70 0.23 31.04
CA PRO A 63 2.87 -0.94 31.37
C PRO A 63 1.67 -1.11 30.44
N TRP A 64 1.26 -2.36 30.20
CA TRP A 64 0.14 -2.67 29.31
C TRP A 64 -1.21 -2.33 29.95
N LEU A 65 -2.07 -1.66 29.17
CA LEU A 65 -3.47 -1.36 29.50
C LEU A 65 -4.33 -1.49 28.21
N PRO A 66 -5.58 -1.95 28.31
CA PRO A 66 -6.46 -2.01 27.13
C PRO A 66 -6.82 -0.60 26.63
N VAL A 67 -6.75 -0.39 25.31
CA VAL A 67 -7.06 0.88 24.63
C VAL A 67 -8.33 0.74 23.80
N GLY A 68 -9.35 1.56 24.04
CA GLY A 68 -10.53 1.66 23.18
C GLY A 68 -11.30 0.35 22.97
N ASN A 69 -11.83 0.18 21.76
CA ASN A 69 -12.72 -0.90 21.35
C ASN A 69 -11.96 -2.23 21.13
N PRO A 70 -12.37 -3.35 21.77
CA PRO A 70 -11.73 -4.66 21.59
C PRO A 70 -11.74 -5.18 20.14
N ASP A 71 -12.78 -4.91 19.37
CA ASP A 71 -12.92 -5.42 18.00
C ASP A 71 -11.93 -4.70 17.06
N ILE A 72 -11.72 -3.40 17.26
CA ILE A 72 -10.67 -2.64 16.55
C ILE A 72 -9.28 -3.16 16.95
N ARG A 73 -9.05 -3.46 18.23
CA ARG A 73 -7.77 -4.03 18.67
C ARG A 73 -7.51 -5.39 18.04
N TYR A 74 -8.55 -6.23 17.92
CA TYR A 74 -8.45 -7.51 17.25
C TYR A 74 -8.06 -7.31 15.78
N LEU A 75 -8.84 -6.51 15.03
CA LEU A 75 -8.58 -6.19 13.62
C LEU A 75 -7.13 -5.76 13.38
N ILE A 76 -6.67 -4.72 14.09
CA ILE A 76 -5.35 -4.17 13.85
C ILE A 76 -4.24 -5.18 14.17
N ASN A 77 -4.39 -5.98 15.23
CA ASN A 77 -3.38 -6.98 15.57
C ASN A 77 -3.42 -8.19 14.63
N GLU A 78 -4.58 -8.54 14.09
CA GLU A 78 -4.72 -9.58 13.06
C GLU A 78 -4.03 -9.16 11.76
N ILE A 79 -4.32 -7.95 11.26
CA ILE A 79 -3.64 -7.43 10.07
C ILE A 79 -2.13 -7.35 10.32
N VAL A 80 -1.69 -6.91 11.52
CA VAL A 80 -0.25 -6.93 11.85
C VAL A 80 0.35 -8.34 11.83
N LEU A 81 -0.37 -9.35 12.31
CA LEU A 81 0.10 -10.73 12.29
C LEU A 81 0.31 -11.22 10.85
N ALA A 82 -0.65 -10.94 9.96
CA ALA A 82 -0.54 -11.25 8.54
C ALA A 82 0.64 -10.45 7.93
N GLU A 83 0.57 -9.13 7.95
CA GLU A 83 1.49 -8.29 7.20
C GLU A 83 2.96 -8.36 7.66
N GLU A 84 3.20 -8.57 8.97
CA GLU A 84 4.55 -8.60 9.52
C GLU A 84 5.15 -10.00 9.60
N THR A 85 4.32 -11.04 9.66
CA THR A 85 4.78 -12.41 9.93
C THR A 85 3.95 -13.51 9.26
N ASP A 86 3.46 -13.32 8.02
CA ASP A 86 2.75 -14.39 7.31
C ASP A 86 3.68 -15.53 6.84
N ILE A 87 3.08 -16.57 6.29
CA ILE A 87 3.75 -17.71 5.66
C ILE A 87 4.00 -17.42 4.19
N SER A 88 5.24 -17.57 3.73
CA SER A 88 5.61 -17.48 2.32
C SER A 88 5.23 -18.76 1.55
N ALA A 89 5.33 -18.73 0.22
CA ALA A 89 5.13 -19.91 -0.64
C ALA A 89 6.03 -21.10 -0.24
N GLU A 90 7.17 -20.85 0.40
CA GLU A 90 8.11 -21.87 0.89
C GLU A 90 7.87 -22.29 2.35
N GLY A 91 6.79 -21.84 2.98
CA GLY A 91 6.45 -22.20 4.35
C GLY A 91 7.25 -21.43 5.43
N LYS A 92 7.93 -20.34 5.07
CA LYS A 92 8.73 -19.53 6.01
C LYS A 92 7.96 -18.31 6.50
N ARG A 93 8.26 -17.86 7.72
CA ARG A 93 7.70 -16.62 8.26
C ARG A 93 8.43 -15.41 7.65
N LEU A 94 7.69 -14.54 6.96
CA LEU A 94 8.17 -13.30 6.37
C LEU A 94 7.09 -12.22 6.51
N SER A 95 7.50 -10.96 6.57
CA SER A 95 6.58 -9.85 6.31
C SER A 95 6.21 -9.83 4.82
N HIS A 96 5.06 -9.24 4.49
CA HIS A 96 4.64 -9.03 3.11
C HIS A 96 5.65 -8.18 2.32
N TYR A 97 6.31 -7.21 2.97
CA TYR A 97 7.42 -6.47 2.36
C TYR A 97 8.59 -7.39 1.99
N GLU A 98 9.00 -8.29 2.89
CA GLU A 98 10.07 -9.25 2.61
C GLU A 98 9.69 -10.23 1.51
N MET A 99 8.44 -10.71 1.49
CA MET A 99 7.94 -11.55 0.39
C MET A 99 7.98 -10.82 -0.94
N TYR A 100 7.58 -9.55 -0.97
CA TYR A 100 7.63 -8.74 -2.18
C TYR A 100 9.05 -8.53 -2.69
N VAL A 101 9.99 -8.21 -1.79
CA VAL A 101 11.42 -8.06 -2.12
C VAL A 101 12.04 -9.38 -2.56
N ASP A 102 11.61 -10.52 -2.01
CA ASP A 102 12.07 -11.83 -2.48
C ASP A 102 11.54 -12.14 -3.89
N ALA A 103 10.26 -11.85 -4.16
CA ALA A 103 9.67 -11.95 -5.49
C ALA A 103 10.37 -11.03 -6.52
N MET A 104 10.73 -9.80 -6.11
CA MET A 104 11.53 -8.88 -6.94
C MET A 104 12.87 -9.52 -7.36
N LYS A 105 13.59 -10.12 -6.41
CA LYS A 105 14.87 -10.79 -6.70
C LYS A 105 14.70 -11.98 -7.64
N ASP A 106 13.64 -12.76 -7.44
CA ASP A 106 13.28 -13.90 -8.28
C ASP A 106 13.04 -13.47 -9.75
N CYS A 107 12.42 -12.30 -9.94
CA CYS A 107 12.18 -11.70 -11.25
C CYS A 107 13.39 -10.92 -11.82
N GLY A 108 14.49 -10.82 -11.06
CA GLY A 108 15.68 -10.07 -11.44
C GLY A 108 15.53 -8.54 -11.39
N ALA A 109 14.57 -8.02 -10.62
CA ALA A 109 14.40 -6.58 -10.39
C ALA A 109 15.48 -6.04 -9.43
N ASN A 110 15.87 -4.77 -9.61
CA ASN A 110 16.86 -4.12 -8.77
C ASN A 110 16.27 -3.77 -7.39
N THR A 111 16.82 -4.36 -6.34
CA THR A 111 16.42 -4.07 -4.94
C THR A 111 17.41 -3.15 -4.23
N THR A 112 18.48 -2.73 -4.91
CA THR A 112 19.54 -1.90 -4.32
C THR A 112 19.01 -0.52 -3.93
N ASP A 113 18.17 0.09 -4.76
CA ASP A 113 17.71 1.46 -4.57
C ASP A 113 16.77 1.58 -3.37
N VAL A 114 15.80 0.67 -3.25
CA VAL A 114 14.92 0.63 -2.08
C VAL A 114 15.70 0.29 -0.81
N LYS A 115 16.69 -0.60 -0.89
CA LYS A 115 17.55 -0.92 0.26
C LYS A 115 18.35 0.30 0.72
N ALA A 116 19.00 1.00 -0.22
CA ALA A 116 19.75 2.22 0.08
C ALA A 116 18.85 3.31 0.66
N PHE A 117 17.63 3.48 0.11
CA PHE A 117 16.64 4.39 0.65
C PHE A 117 16.28 4.06 2.11
N LEU A 118 16.08 2.78 2.45
CA LEU A 118 15.78 2.38 3.84
C LEU A 118 16.98 2.54 4.78
N GLU A 119 18.21 2.29 4.29
CA GLU A 119 19.44 2.59 5.03
C GLU A 119 19.52 4.10 5.34
N ASP A 120 19.17 4.96 4.37
CA ASP A 120 19.09 6.40 4.57
C ASP A 120 17.99 6.80 5.57
N VAL A 121 16.81 6.16 5.54
CA VAL A 121 15.74 6.39 6.54
C VAL A 121 16.24 6.12 7.95
N VAL A 122 16.99 5.03 8.15
CA VAL A 122 17.59 4.69 9.45
C VAL A 122 18.67 5.71 9.84
N ALA A 123 19.52 6.12 8.90
CA ALA A 123 20.63 7.03 9.16
C ALA A 123 20.18 8.47 9.45
N THR A 124 19.21 9.00 8.71
CA THR A 124 18.74 10.38 8.88
C THR A 124 17.82 10.54 10.10
N GLN A 125 17.14 9.46 10.52
CA GLN A 125 16.05 9.49 11.49
C GLN A 125 14.98 10.54 11.17
N ASN A 126 14.87 10.92 9.90
CA ASN A 126 13.90 11.89 9.41
C ASN A 126 13.46 11.49 8.01
N ILE A 127 12.28 10.86 7.95
CA ILE A 127 11.73 10.33 6.72
C ILE A 127 11.55 11.41 5.63
N PHE A 128 11.16 12.63 6.00
CA PHE A 128 10.99 13.72 5.03
C PHE A 128 12.31 14.16 4.40
N VAL A 129 13.42 14.10 5.16
CA VAL A 129 14.76 14.36 4.62
C VAL A 129 15.17 13.25 3.66
N SER A 130 14.99 11.97 4.05
CA SER A 130 15.29 10.83 3.18
C SER A 130 14.48 10.85 1.89
N ILE A 131 13.17 11.14 1.96
CA ILE A 131 12.32 11.29 0.77
C ILE A 131 12.86 12.40 -0.14
N LYS A 132 13.16 13.58 0.44
CA LYS A 132 13.64 14.74 -0.32
C LYS A 132 14.97 14.48 -1.03
N GLN A 133 15.90 13.77 -0.37
CA GLN A 133 17.24 13.49 -0.89
C GLN A 133 17.28 12.30 -1.85
N SER A 134 16.27 11.42 -1.82
CA SER A 134 16.22 10.25 -2.70
C SER A 134 16.15 10.64 -4.19
N HIS A 135 16.57 9.70 -5.04
CA HIS A 135 16.48 9.83 -6.50
C HIS A 135 15.12 9.36 -7.06
N LEU A 136 14.11 9.20 -6.20
CA LEU A 136 12.79 8.76 -6.61
C LEU A 136 12.10 9.79 -7.49
N HIS A 137 11.23 9.29 -8.37
CA HIS A 137 10.34 10.12 -9.16
C HIS A 137 9.47 11.00 -8.24
N ASP A 138 9.24 12.26 -8.60
CA ASP A 138 8.59 13.23 -7.72
C ASP A 138 7.18 12.80 -7.28
N LYS A 139 6.41 12.13 -8.16
CA LYS A 139 5.09 11.61 -7.77
C LYS A 139 5.17 10.43 -6.76
N ILE A 140 6.27 9.68 -6.73
CA ILE A 140 6.52 8.66 -5.69
C ILE A 140 6.86 9.35 -4.37
N LYS A 141 7.69 10.40 -4.42
CA LYS A 141 7.99 11.23 -3.24
C LYS A 141 6.73 11.86 -2.66
N ASP A 142 5.85 12.38 -3.52
CA ASP A 142 4.56 12.93 -3.14
C ASP A 142 3.66 11.92 -2.44
N PHE A 143 3.63 10.69 -2.94
CA PHE A 143 2.89 9.59 -2.32
C PHE A 143 3.43 9.25 -0.92
N LEU A 144 4.75 9.12 -0.79
CA LEU A 144 5.40 8.87 0.50
C LEU A 144 5.21 10.03 1.48
N ASN A 145 5.41 11.27 1.01
CA ASN A 145 5.22 12.47 1.82
C ASN A 145 3.79 12.56 2.34
N PHE A 146 2.79 12.28 1.51
CA PHE A 146 1.40 12.22 1.95
C PHE A 146 1.22 11.21 3.09
N THR A 147 1.69 9.98 2.92
CA THR A 147 1.59 8.94 3.96
C THR A 147 2.21 9.39 5.28
N PHE A 148 3.46 9.88 5.27
CA PHE A 148 4.14 10.26 6.49
C PHE A 148 3.62 11.57 7.10
N MET A 149 3.10 12.51 6.29
CA MET A 149 2.38 13.68 6.81
C MET A 149 1.07 13.27 7.48
N THR A 150 0.31 12.33 6.90
CA THR A 150 -0.91 11.80 7.52
C THR A 150 -0.60 11.09 8.84
N ILE A 151 0.53 10.37 8.93
CA ILE A 151 0.96 9.72 10.19
C ILE A 151 1.36 10.76 11.25
N ASP A 152 2.17 11.74 10.87
CA ASP A 152 2.73 12.75 11.77
C ASP A 152 1.67 13.73 12.31
N GLN A 153 0.77 14.19 11.43
CA GLN A 153 -0.15 15.29 11.70
C GLN A 153 -1.61 14.85 11.80
N GLY A 154 -1.95 13.68 11.24
CA GLY A 154 -3.32 13.21 11.13
C GLY A 154 -3.90 12.66 12.44
N GLN A 155 -5.20 12.84 12.57
CA GLN A 155 -6.01 12.18 13.60
C GLN A 155 -6.22 10.69 13.26
N PRO A 156 -6.59 9.84 14.24
CA PRO A 156 -6.77 8.41 14.01
C PRO A 156 -7.71 8.07 12.83
N HIS A 157 -8.82 8.80 12.65
CA HIS A 157 -9.76 8.58 11.54
C HIS A 157 -9.18 8.97 10.17
N GLN A 158 -8.25 9.93 10.10
CA GLN A 158 -7.58 10.30 8.85
C GLN A 158 -6.56 9.22 8.44
N ILE A 159 -5.77 8.73 9.40
CA ILE A 159 -4.84 7.62 9.15
C ILE A 159 -5.62 6.37 8.74
N ALA A 160 -6.73 6.08 9.45
CA ALA A 160 -7.62 4.98 9.11
C ALA A 160 -8.22 5.17 7.70
N ALA A 161 -8.59 6.38 7.31
CA ALA A 161 -9.12 6.64 5.96
C ALA A 161 -8.07 6.38 4.86
N ALA A 162 -6.83 6.85 5.06
CA ALA A 162 -5.74 6.60 4.14
C ALA A 162 -5.41 5.10 4.02
N PHE A 163 -5.44 4.39 5.14
CA PHE A 163 -5.27 2.93 5.21
C PHE A 163 -6.43 2.20 4.52
N THR A 164 -7.67 2.36 4.99
CA THR A 164 -8.84 1.62 4.50
C THR A 164 -9.13 1.91 3.04
N PHE A 165 -9.39 3.17 2.69
CA PHE A 165 -9.88 3.51 1.35
C PHE A 165 -8.75 3.69 0.33
N GLY A 166 -7.58 4.11 0.80
CA GLY A 166 -6.42 4.33 -0.05
C GLY A 166 -5.58 3.09 -0.30
N ARG A 167 -5.75 2.03 0.51
CA ARG A 167 -4.98 0.78 0.46
C ARG A 167 -5.92 -0.43 0.52
N GLU A 168 -6.36 -0.79 1.72
CA GLU A 168 -6.99 -2.08 2.07
C GLU A 168 -8.13 -2.47 1.13
N ASP A 169 -9.11 -1.58 0.96
CA ASP A 169 -10.32 -1.85 0.18
C ASP A 169 -10.06 -1.85 -1.34
N LEU A 170 -9.01 -1.17 -1.81
CA LEU A 170 -8.67 -1.08 -3.22
C LEU A 170 -7.79 -2.26 -3.67
N ILE A 171 -6.91 -2.73 -2.80
CA ILE A 171 -5.83 -3.67 -3.11
C ILE A 171 -6.34 -4.94 -3.81
N PRO A 172 -7.39 -5.66 -3.34
CA PRO A 172 -7.84 -6.90 -3.98
C PRO A 172 -8.23 -6.74 -5.44
N SER A 173 -9.03 -5.70 -5.74
CA SER A 173 -9.49 -5.44 -7.11
C SER A 173 -8.34 -5.01 -8.02
N MET A 174 -7.43 -4.18 -7.50
CA MET A 174 -6.26 -3.70 -8.22
C MET A 174 -5.26 -4.84 -8.51
N PHE A 175 -5.00 -5.70 -7.52
CA PHE A 175 -4.12 -6.86 -7.65
C PHE A 175 -4.68 -7.91 -8.59
N THR A 176 -6.01 -8.08 -8.62
CA THR A 176 -6.69 -8.92 -9.61
C THR A 176 -6.39 -8.45 -11.05
N GLU A 177 -6.43 -7.14 -11.31
CA GLU A 177 -6.11 -6.60 -12.64
C GLU A 177 -4.62 -6.73 -12.97
N ILE A 178 -3.73 -6.56 -12.00
CA ILE A 178 -2.29 -6.79 -12.16
C ILE A 178 -2.02 -8.25 -12.56
N LEU A 179 -2.56 -9.21 -11.81
CA LEU A 179 -2.39 -10.65 -12.07
C LEU A 179 -2.90 -11.06 -13.44
N LYS A 180 -4.09 -10.59 -13.85
CA LYS A 180 -4.65 -10.87 -15.18
C LYS A 180 -3.70 -10.44 -16.31
N ASN A 181 -3.06 -9.27 -16.16
CA ASN A 181 -2.12 -8.78 -17.15
C ASN A 181 -0.82 -9.58 -17.15
N PHE A 182 -0.32 -9.98 -15.98
CA PHE A 182 0.90 -10.79 -15.88
C PHE A 182 0.72 -12.18 -16.47
N GLN A 183 -0.38 -12.87 -16.16
CA GLN A 183 -0.69 -14.18 -16.74
C GLN A 183 -0.83 -14.12 -18.28
N LYS A 184 -1.34 -13.00 -18.81
CA LYS A 184 -1.49 -12.78 -20.25
C LYS A 184 -0.15 -12.49 -20.94
N ASN A 185 0.71 -11.67 -20.33
CA ASN A 185 1.93 -11.18 -20.98
C ASN A 185 3.16 -12.06 -20.70
N PHE A 186 3.14 -12.85 -19.62
CA PHE A 186 4.27 -13.67 -19.16
C PHE A 186 3.92 -15.15 -18.96
N PRO A 187 3.23 -15.84 -19.88
CA PRO A 187 2.73 -17.20 -19.65
C PRO A 187 3.82 -18.26 -19.43
N GLU A 188 5.06 -17.98 -19.84
CA GLU A 188 6.21 -18.90 -19.72
C GLU A 188 7.23 -18.46 -18.66
N THR A 189 7.02 -17.30 -18.01
CA THR A 189 7.92 -16.82 -16.95
C THR A 189 7.49 -17.40 -15.61
N ASN A 190 8.42 -17.97 -14.85
CA ASN A 190 8.13 -18.32 -13.47
C ASN A 190 7.96 -17.03 -12.65
N LEU A 191 6.74 -16.78 -12.19
CA LEU A 191 6.37 -15.67 -11.31
C LEU A 191 5.72 -16.20 -10.03
N ASP A 192 6.00 -17.45 -9.62
CA ASP A 192 5.26 -18.16 -8.57
C ASP A 192 5.20 -17.38 -7.26
N LYS A 193 6.33 -16.82 -6.80
CA LYS A 193 6.38 -16.00 -5.57
C LYS A 193 5.59 -14.70 -5.69
N LEU A 194 5.63 -14.08 -6.86
CA LEU A 194 4.93 -12.83 -7.12
C LEU A 194 3.41 -13.08 -7.19
N ILE A 195 3.01 -14.15 -7.87
CA ILE A 195 1.62 -14.59 -7.94
C ILE A 195 1.11 -14.91 -6.53
N TYR A 196 1.87 -15.69 -5.76
CA TYR A 196 1.55 -16.01 -4.37
C TYR A 196 1.32 -14.75 -3.53
N TYR A 197 2.22 -13.76 -3.62
CA TYR A 197 2.09 -12.49 -2.90
C TYR A 197 0.75 -11.79 -3.21
N PHE A 198 0.40 -11.67 -4.50
CA PHE A 198 -0.83 -10.99 -4.90
C PHE A 198 -2.10 -11.78 -4.54
N GLU A 199 -2.11 -13.10 -4.77
CA GLU A 199 -3.22 -13.97 -4.39
C GLU A 199 -3.47 -13.91 -2.88
N ARG A 200 -2.40 -13.89 -2.07
CA ARG A 200 -2.50 -13.82 -0.61
C ARG A 200 -3.23 -12.57 -0.12
N HIS A 201 -2.97 -11.41 -0.72
CA HIS A 201 -3.67 -10.16 -0.39
C HIS A 201 -5.12 -10.17 -0.91
N ILE A 202 -5.38 -10.78 -2.07
CA ILE A 202 -6.76 -10.92 -2.57
C ILE A 202 -7.60 -11.77 -1.60
N GLU A 203 -7.04 -12.88 -1.10
CA GLU A 203 -7.74 -13.78 -0.17
C GLU A 203 -7.98 -13.13 1.21
N LEU A 204 -6.96 -12.50 1.79
CA LEU A 204 -7.06 -11.92 3.14
C LEU A 204 -7.92 -10.65 3.17
N ASP A 205 -7.69 -9.73 2.23
CA ASP A 205 -8.23 -8.39 2.36
C ASP A 205 -9.68 -8.29 1.86
N ALA A 206 -10.08 -9.16 0.91
CA ALA A 206 -11.42 -9.13 0.34
C ALA A 206 -12.50 -9.61 1.32
N ASP A 207 -12.24 -10.70 2.04
CA ASP A 207 -13.27 -11.40 2.82
C ASP A 207 -13.22 -11.06 4.33
N GLU A 208 -12.06 -10.71 4.87
CA GLU A 208 -11.89 -10.46 6.32
C GLU A 208 -11.57 -9.00 6.62
N HIS A 209 -10.42 -8.50 6.14
CA HIS A 209 -9.93 -7.20 6.59
C HIS A 209 -10.74 -6.00 6.04
N GLY A 210 -11.20 -6.05 4.79
CA GLY A 210 -11.96 -4.96 4.16
C GLY A 210 -13.22 -4.56 4.94
N PRO A 211 -14.16 -5.51 5.23
CA PRO A 211 -15.34 -5.22 6.05
C PRO A 211 -15.01 -4.67 7.43
N MET A 212 -13.98 -5.21 8.08
CA MET A 212 -13.55 -4.77 9.41
C MET A 212 -12.92 -3.37 9.38
N ALA A 213 -12.16 -3.05 8.32
CA ALA A 213 -11.59 -1.72 8.10
C ALA A 213 -12.69 -0.65 7.89
N MET A 214 -13.81 -1.01 7.27
CA MET A 214 -15.00 -0.14 7.19
C MET A 214 -15.67 0.04 8.56
N GLN A 215 -15.76 -1.02 9.36
CA GLN A 215 -16.28 -0.93 10.73
C GLN A 215 -15.41 -0.01 11.60
N MET A 216 -14.08 -0.09 11.47
CA MET A 216 -13.14 0.80 12.15
C MET A 216 -13.41 2.27 11.83
N ILE A 217 -13.66 2.61 10.55
CA ILE A 217 -14.02 3.99 10.16
C ILE A 217 -15.32 4.44 10.85
N ASN A 218 -16.36 3.61 10.84
CA ASN A 218 -17.64 3.94 11.46
C ASN A 218 -17.49 4.21 12.97
N GLU A 219 -16.72 3.38 13.69
CA GLU A 219 -16.45 3.57 15.12
C GLU A 219 -15.64 4.85 15.40
N LEU A 220 -14.59 5.12 14.62
CA LEU A 220 -13.75 6.29 14.83
C LEU A 220 -14.50 7.60 14.59
N CYS A 221 -15.41 7.61 13.61
CA CYS A 221 -16.20 8.78 13.26
C CYS A 221 -17.44 8.95 14.16
N GLY A 222 -18.16 7.87 14.48
CA GLY A 222 -19.46 7.95 15.17
C GLY A 222 -20.41 8.92 14.47
N ASP A 223 -21.07 9.78 15.26
CA ASP A 223 -21.97 10.82 14.76
C ASP A 223 -21.26 12.16 14.42
N ASP A 224 -19.92 12.20 14.45
CA ASP A 224 -19.16 13.44 14.23
C ASP A 224 -19.01 13.77 12.74
N GLU A 225 -19.78 14.76 12.27
CA GLU A 225 -19.75 15.20 10.87
C GLU A 225 -18.38 15.74 10.42
N GLN A 226 -17.60 16.34 11.32
CA GLN A 226 -16.28 16.88 10.96
C GLN A 226 -15.31 15.73 10.67
N LYS A 227 -15.29 14.69 11.52
CA LYS A 227 -14.47 13.50 11.27
C LYS A 227 -14.82 12.84 9.94
N TRP A 228 -16.12 12.72 9.65
CA TRP A 228 -16.57 12.20 8.38
C TRP A 228 -16.08 13.03 7.18
N ARG A 229 -16.12 14.37 7.25
CA ARG A 229 -15.56 15.23 6.19
C ARG A 229 -14.06 15.03 6.02
N GLU A 230 -13.32 14.92 7.12
CA GLU A 230 -11.87 14.68 7.11
C GLU A 230 -11.52 13.29 6.55
N VAL A 231 -12.34 12.26 6.83
CA VAL A 231 -12.23 10.94 6.20
C VAL A 231 -12.43 11.04 4.70
N GLU A 232 -13.45 11.75 4.24
CA GLU A 232 -13.72 11.92 2.80
C GLU A 232 -12.55 12.59 2.08
N GLU A 233 -12.07 13.71 2.64
CA GLU A 233 -10.97 14.48 2.08
C GLU A 233 -9.67 13.65 2.04
N THR A 234 -9.34 12.98 3.15
CA THR A 234 -8.13 12.16 3.24
C THR A 234 -8.20 10.97 2.28
N SER A 235 -9.37 10.35 2.11
CA SER A 235 -9.58 9.23 1.19
C SER A 235 -9.36 9.64 -0.26
N LYS A 236 -9.89 10.80 -0.68
CA LYS A 236 -9.68 11.35 -2.02
C LYS A 236 -8.21 11.62 -2.28
N GLN A 237 -7.53 12.31 -1.36
CA GLN A 237 -6.11 12.61 -1.48
C GLN A 237 -5.25 11.33 -1.54
N ALA A 238 -5.56 10.32 -0.72
CA ALA A 238 -4.82 9.06 -0.70
C ALA A 238 -4.88 8.33 -2.05
N LEU A 239 -6.05 8.35 -2.71
CA LEU A 239 -6.24 7.75 -4.02
C LEU A 239 -5.62 8.59 -5.14
N GLU A 240 -5.71 9.91 -5.08
CA GLU A 240 -5.04 10.81 -6.03
C GLU A 240 -3.52 10.65 -6.00
N LYS A 241 -2.93 10.54 -4.80
CA LYS A 241 -1.50 10.26 -4.64
C LYS A 241 -1.13 8.87 -5.16
N ARG A 242 -1.99 7.87 -4.97
CA ARG A 242 -1.81 6.53 -5.56
C ARG A 242 -1.86 6.57 -7.09
N ILE A 243 -2.78 7.33 -7.69
CA ILE A 243 -2.78 7.57 -9.15
C ILE A 243 -1.47 8.23 -9.58
N GLY A 244 -0.96 9.19 -8.80
CA GLY A 244 0.35 9.80 -9.04
C GLY A 244 1.51 8.78 -9.07
N LEU A 245 1.51 7.84 -8.12
CA LEU A 245 2.46 6.73 -8.09
C LEU A 245 2.36 5.85 -9.35
N TRP A 246 1.14 5.46 -9.76
CA TRP A 246 0.95 4.66 -10.99
C TRP A 246 1.45 5.39 -12.23
N ASN A 247 1.17 6.69 -12.33
CA ASN A 247 1.68 7.52 -13.43
C ASN A 247 3.21 7.58 -13.44
N ALA A 248 3.87 7.67 -12.29
CA ALA A 248 5.34 7.66 -12.23
C ALA A 248 5.93 6.34 -12.71
N ILE A 249 5.31 5.22 -12.32
CA ILE A 249 5.74 3.90 -12.77
C ILE A 249 5.57 3.78 -14.29
N GLU A 250 4.44 4.23 -14.83
CA GLU A 250 4.22 4.25 -16.28
C GLU A 250 5.23 5.12 -17.01
N GLU A 251 5.53 6.32 -16.50
CA GLU A 251 6.54 7.22 -17.06
C GLU A 251 7.94 6.59 -17.07
N ASN A 252 8.33 5.89 -15.99
CA ASN A 252 9.61 5.19 -15.92
C ASN A 252 9.71 4.05 -16.95
N ILE A 253 8.66 3.26 -17.14
CA ILE A 253 8.61 2.20 -18.16
C ILE A 253 8.78 2.81 -19.56
N LEU A 254 8.04 3.87 -19.88
CA LEU A 254 8.13 4.52 -21.19
C LEU A 254 9.51 5.14 -21.46
N HIS A 255 10.16 5.70 -20.44
CA HIS A 255 11.53 6.20 -20.55
C HIS A 255 12.54 5.08 -20.79
N HIS A 256 12.39 3.94 -20.11
CA HIS A 256 13.23 2.77 -20.30
C HIS A 256 13.11 2.21 -21.73
N ASP A 257 11.88 2.12 -22.25
CA ASP A 257 11.61 1.70 -23.63
C ASP A 257 12.34 2.60 -24.64
N MET A 258 12.27 3.92 -24.46
CA MET A 258 12.95 4.87 -25.35
C MET A 258 14.47 4.79 -25.27
N ALA A 259 15.04 4.51 -24.10
CA ALA A 259 16.48 4.39 -23.91
C ALA A 259 17.07 3.09 -24.49
N SER A 260 16.22 2.10 -24.77
CA SER A 260 16.59 0.78 -25.29
C SER A 260 16.55 0.69 -26.82
N ILE A 261 16.15 1.77 -27.51
CA ILE A 261 16.11 1.93 -28.97
C ILE A 261 17.38 2.65 -29.46
#